data_AF-A0A2N7Q0D3-F1
#
_entry.id   AF-A0A2N7Q0D3-F1
#
_cell.length_a   1.000
_cell.length_b   1.000
_cell.length_c   1.000
_cell.angle_alpha   90.00
_cell.angle_beta   90.00
_cell.angle_gamma   90.00
#
_symmetry.space_group_name_H-M   'P 1'
#
loop_
_entity.id
_entity.type
_entity.pdbx_description
1 polymer ?
#
loop_
_entity_poly.entity_id
_entity_poly.type
_entity_poly.pdbx_seq_one_letter_code
_entity_poly.pdbx_strand_id
1 'polypeptide(L)'
;MDQEFQTEEAKADVENVNLSKKDIVKEAVKETEEIKEMVDSLSKIAKQTNLLALNAAIEAARVGEVGKGFAVVASEFRKLAENTNKIATNIKRLMLSIEEKLDTLNKEEV
;
A
#
# COMPACT_ATOMS: atom_id res chain seq x y z
N MET A 1 -10.23 -42.73 31.21
CA MET A 1 -9.52 -43.16 30.00
C MET A 1 -10.02 -42.40 28.77
N ASP A 2 -11.33 -42.38 28.49
CA ASP A 2 -11.87 -41.64 27.31
C ASP A 2 -11.71 -40.11 27.36
N GLN A 3 -11.76 -39.50 28.56
CA GLN A 3 -11.62 -38.04 28.69
C GLN A 3 -10.19 -37.53 28.47
N GLU A 4 -9.16 -38.30 28.81
CA GLU A 4 -7.75 -37.92 28.57
C GLU A 4 -7.40 -37.98 27.08
N PHE A 5 -7.94 -38.98 26.37
CA PHE A 5 -7.74 -39.15 24.92
C PHE A 5 -8.41 -38.01 24.11
N GLN A 6 -9.64 -37.63 24.48
CA GLN A 6 -10.32 -36.48 23.86
C GLN A 6 -9.59 -35.14 24.11
N THR A 7 -8.93 -34.97 25.25
CA THR A 7 -8.13 -33.76 25.53
C THR A 7 -6.80 -33.72 24.78
N GLU A 8 -6.22 -34.86 24.44
CA GLU A 8 -4.98 -34.93 23.65
C GLU A 8 -5.26 -34.64 22.17
N GLU A 9 -6.34 -35.19 21.63
CA GLU A 9 -6.81 -34.96 20.26
C GLU A 9 -7.21 -33.48 20.06
N ALA A 10 -7.96 -32.90 21.01
CA ALA A 10 -8.33 -31.48 20.96
C ALA A 10 -7.11 -30.55 21.05
N LYS A 11 -6.03 -30.93 21.75
CA LYS A 11 -4.79 -30.15 21.78
C LYS A 11 -4.05 -30.20 20.45
N ALA A 12 -3.98 -31.38 19.82
CA ALA A 12 -3.35 -31.54 18.51
C ALA A 12 -4.08 -30.75 17.42
N ASP A 13 -5.42 -30.69 17.47
CA ASP A 13 -6.22 -29.88 16.56
C ASP A 13 -5.99 -28.37 16.76
N VAL A 14 -5.93 -27.90 18.01
CA VAL A 14 -5.62 -26.50 18.33
C VAL A 14 -4.21 -26.12 17.87
N GLU A 15 -3.24 -27.01 18.02
CA GLU A 15 -1.86 -26.80 17.57
C GLU A 15 -1.77 -26.71 16.04
N ASN A 16 -2.45 -27.59 15.30
CA ASN A 16 -2.54 -27.53 13.84
C ASN A 16 -3.21 -26.25 13.34
N VAL A 17 -4.30 -25.81 13.99
CA VAL A 17 -4.99 -24.55 13.65
C VAL A 17 -4.08 -23.35 13.87
N ASN A 18 -3.30 -23.32 14.95
CA ASN A 18 -2.35 -22.24 15.22
C ASN A 18 -1.18 -22.22 14.22
N LEU A 19 -0.67 -23.39 13.81
CA LEU A 19 0.33 -23.47 12.74
C LEU A 19 -0.20 -22.88 11.42
N SER A 20 -1.42 -23.27 11.02
CA SER A 20 -2.07 -22.73 9.82
C SER A 20 -2.31 -21.23 9.89
N LYS A 21 -2.71 -20.69 11.06
CA LYS A 21 -2.87 -19.25 11.26
C LYS A 21 -1.55 -18.49 11.11
N LYS A 22 -0.46 -18.99 11.70
CA LYS A 22 0.88 -18.37 11.56
C LYS A 22 1.32 -18.28 10.11
N ASP A 23 1.05 -19.30 9.31
CA ASP A 23 1.40 -19.31 7.90
C ASP A 23 0.60 -18.28 7.09
N ILE A 24 -0.72 -18.18 7.34
CA ILE A 24 -1.58 -17.15 6.73
C ILE A 24 -1.12 -15.74 7.12
N VAL A 25 -0.78 -15.50 8.39
CA VAL A 25 -0.28 -14.20 8.86
C VAL A 25 1.04 -13.85 8.18
N LYS A 26 1.98 -14.79 8.07
CA LYS A 26 3.26 -14.57 7.36
C LYS A 26 3.05 -14.23 5.89
N GLU A 27 2.13 -14.92 5.22
CA GLU A 27 1.80 -14.65 3.83
C GLU A 27 1.21 -13.24 3.67
N ALA A 28 0.25 -12.87 4.52
CA ALA A 28 -0.36 -11.54 4.53
C ALA A 28 0.66 -10.41 4.81
N VAL A 29 1.65 -10.65 5.68
CA VAL A 29 2.75 -9.70 5.91
C VAL A 29 3.56 -9.51 4.64
N LYS A 30 3.92 -10.61 3.96
CA LYS A 30 4.69 -10.55 2.70
C LYS A 30 3.91 -9.81 1.59
N GLU A 31 2.63 -10.12 1.40
CA GLU A 31 1.78 -9.41 0.45
C GLU A 31 1.69 -7.91 0.76
N THR A 32 1.63 -7.56 2.05
CA THR A 32 1.65 -6.17 2.49
C THR A 32 3.00 -5.51 2.18
N GLU A 33 4.14 -6.19 2.31
CA GLU A 33 5.42 -5.63 1.88
C GLU A 33 5.47 -5.37 0.35
N GLU A 34 4.95 -6.30 -0.46
CA GLU A 34 4.91 -6.15 -1.91
C GLU A 34 4.03 -4.96 -2.36
N ILE A 35 2.86 -4.79 -1.74
CA ILE A 35 1.99 -3.64 -2.03
C ILE A 35 2.68 -2.31 -1.64
N LYS A 36 3.52 -2.30 -0.61
CA LYS A 36 4.23 -1.10 -0.15
C LYS A 36 5.25 -0.64 -1.19
N GLU A 37 5.97 -1.59 -1.79
CA GLU A 37 6.89 -1.30 -2.90
C GLU A 37 6.17 -0.73 -4.12
N MET A 38 4.99 -1.27 -4.45
CA MET A 38 4.15 -0.76 -5.54
C MET A 38 3.68 0.67 -5.25
N VAL A 39 3.24 0.97 -4.02
CA VAL A 39 2.77 2.30 -3.60
C VAL A 39 3.91 3.33 -3.59
N ASP A 40 5.11 2.93 -3.14
CA ASP A 40 6.28 3.79 -3.19
C ASP A 40 6.70 4.08 -4.65
N SER A 41 6.58 3.09 -5.55
CA SER A 41 6.80 3.27 -6.99
C SER A 41 5.76 4.21 -7.62
N LEU A 42 4.48 4.06 -7.28
CA LEU A 42 3.41 4.95 -7.69
C LEU A 42 3.66 6.40 -7.23
N SER A 43 4.14 6.58 -6.00
CA SER A 43 4.50 7.89 -5.46
C SER A 43 5.67 8.53 -6.22
N LYS A 44 6.66 7.73 -6.64
CA LYS A 44 7.77 8.20 -7.49
C LYS A 44 7.26 8.67 -8.85
N ILE A 45 6.39 7.87 -9.50
CA ILE A 45 5.78 8.22 -10.79
C ILE A 45 5.00 9.53 -10.67
N ALA A 46 4.15 9.66 -9.65
CA ALA A 46 3.38 10.87 -9.42
C ALA A 46 4.27 12.11 -9.23
N LYS A 47 5.38 12.01 -8.47
CA LYS A 47 6.36 13.09 -8.34
C LYS A 47 7.02 13.46 -9.68
N GLN A 48 7.39 12.46 -10.49
CA GLN A 48 7.97 12.69 -11.82
C GLN A 48 6.97 13.34 -12.76
N THR A 49 5.71 12.89 -12.79
CA THR A 49 4.64 13.50 -13.57
C THR A 49 4.41 14.95 -13.15
N ASN A 50 4.43 15.24 -11.84
CA ASN A 50 4.30 16.60 -11.34
C ASN A 50 5.45 17.51 -11.83
N LEU A 51 6.68 17.00 -11.84
CA LEU A 51 7.85 17.74 -12.33
C LEU A 51 7.77 17.99 -13.84
N LEU A 52 7.36 16.97 -14.62
CA LEU A 52 7.14 17.11 -16.06
C LEU A 52 6.04 18.13 -16.37
N ALA A 53 4.94 18.09 -15.63
CA ALA A 53 3.84 19.04 -15.74
C ALA A 53 4.30 20.47 -15.41
N LEU A 54 5.14 20.64 -14.38
CA LEU A 54 5.73 21.94 -14.05
C LEU A 54 6.61 22.47 -15.18
N ASN A 55 7.49 21.64 -15.73
CA ASN A 55 8.35 22.03 -16.85
C ASN A 55 7.51 22.41 -18.09
N ALA A 56 6.45 21.65 -18.37
CA ALA A 56 5.52 21.96 -19.45
C ALA A 56 4.78 23.27 -19.22
N ALA A 57 4.38 23.58 -17.98
CA ALA A 57 3.75 24.85 -17.64
C ALA A 57 4.71 26.04 -17.80
N ILE A 58 5.98 25.89 -17.43
CA ILE A 58 7.02 26.91 -17.63
C ILE A 58 7.23 27.17 -19.12
N GLU A 59 7.37 26.12 -19.93
CA GLU A 59 7.58 26.27 -21.37
C GLU A 59 6.34 26.87 -22.06
N ALA A 60 5.13 26.48 -21.63
CA ALA A 60 3.88 27.07 -22.10
C ALA A 60 3.80 28.57 -21.80
N ALA A 61 4.28 29.01 -20.63
CA ALA A 61 4.37 30.43 -20.29
C ALA A 61 5.42 31.17 -21.16
N ARG A 62 6.51 30.49 -21.52
CA ARG A 62 7.61 31.04 -22.33
C ARG A 62 7.18 31.39 -23.76
N VAL A 63 6.36 30.54 -24.38
CA VAL A 63 5.87 30.75 -25.76
C VAL A 63 4.63 31.65 -25.85
N GLY A 64 4.17 32.23 -24.73
CA GLY A 64 3.11 33.23 -24.70
C GLY A 64 1.75 32.73 -25.16
N GLU A 65 1.10 33.45 -26.08
CA GLU A 65 -0.26 33.14 -26.58
C GLU A 65 -0.39 31.72 -27.14
N VAL A 66 0.63 31.22 -27.83
CA VAL A 66 0.64 29.88 -28.45
C VAL A 66 0.62 28.77 -27.40
N GLY A 67 1.15 29.03 -26.20
CA GLY A 67 1.24 28.07 -25.11
C GLY A 67 -0.01 27.96 -24.24
N LYS A 68 -1.02 28.82 -24.43
CA LYS A 68 -2.22 28.85 -23.57
C LYS A 68 -2.93 27.49 -23.46
N GLY A 69 -3.08 26.77 -24.57
CA GLY A 69 -3.66 25.43 -24.56
C GLY A 69 -2.79 24.40 -23.84
N PHE A 70 -1.47 24.45 -24.04
CA PHE A 70 -0.52 23.59 -23.35
C PHE A 70 -0.46 23.87 -21.83
N ALA A 71 -0.63 25.13 -21.42
CA ALA A 71 -0.67 25.49 -20.00
C ALA A 71 -1.87 24.85 -19.26
N VAL A 72 -3.04 24.78 -19.92
CA VAL A 72 -4.22 24.10 -19.36
C VAL A 72 -3.96 22.61 -19.20
N VAL A 73 -3.41 21.96 -20.23
CA VAL A 73 -3.07 20.53 -20.18
C VAL A 73 -2.02 20.23 -19.10
N ALA A 74 -0.99 21.06 -18.99
CA ALA A 74 0.01 20.95 -17.93
C ALA A 74 -0.59 21.09 -16.53
N SER A 75 -1.57 21.99 -16.35
CA SER A 75 -2.31 22.12 -15.09
C SER A 75 -3.09 20.85 -14.74
N GLU A 76 -3.75 20.22 -15.72
CA GLU A 76 -4.49 18.97 -15.48
C GLU A 76 -3.57 17.81 -15.12
N PHE A 77 -2.42 17.66 -15.78
CA PHE A 77 -1.43 16.65 -15.39
C PHE A 77 -0.89 16.87 -13.98
N ARG A 78 -0.69 18.14 -13.59
CA ARG A 78 -0.26 18.49 -12.24
C ARG A 78 -1.31 18.08 -11.20
N LYS A 79 -2.58 18.41 -11.42
CA LYS A 79 -3.69 17.98 -10.54
C LYS A 79 -3.78 16.45 -10.45
N LEU A 80 -3.62 15.75 -11.57
CA LEU A 80 -3.63 14.29 -11.60
C LEU A 80 -2.48 13.72 -10.75
N ALA A 81 -1.27 14.28 -10.89
CA ALA A 81 -0.11 13.88 -10.11
C ALA A 81 -0.28 14.14 -8.60
N GLU A 82 -0.84 15.29 -8.22
CA GLU A 82 -1.16 15.62 -6.82
C GLU A 82 -2.21 14.64 -6.24
N ASN A 83 -3.26 14.34 -7.00
CA ASN A 83 -4.28 13.37 -6.61
C ASN A 83 -3.72 11.95 -6.47
N THR A 84 -2.87 11.51 -7.40
CA THR A 84 -2.21 10.19 -7.32
C THR A 84 -1.34 10.08 -6.08
N ASN A 85 -0.57 11.12 -5.74
CA ASN A 85 0.21 11.15 -4.50
C ASN A 85 -0.67 11.07 -3.24
N LYS A 86 -1.82 11.75 -3.23
CA LYS A 86 -2.79 11.69 -2.13
C LYS A 86 -3.36 10.27 -1.95
N ILE A 87 -3.71 9.61 -3.05
CA ILE A 87 -4.18 8.22 -3.04
C ILE A 87 -3.09 7.29 -2.51
N ALA A 88 -1.86 7.39 -3.04
CA ALA A 88 -0.72 6.60 -2.58
C ALA A 88 -0.48 6.76 -1.07
N THR A 89 -0.56 7.99 -0.56
CA THR A 89 -0.44 8.28 0.88
C THR A 89 -1.54 7.61 1.70
N ASN A 90 -2.78 7.61 1.21
CA ASN A 90 -3.88 6.94 1.88
C ASN A 90 -3.72 5.42 1.89
N ILE A 91 -3.27 4.83 0.77
CA ILE A 91 -2.97 3.39 0.71
C ILE A 91 -1.89 3.06 1.73
N LYS A 92 -0.79 3.83 1.76
CA LYS A 92 0.29 3.63 2.75
C LYS A 92 -0.22 3.66 4.20
N ARG A 93 -1.16 4.54 4.53
CA ARG A 93 -1.80 4.58 5.86
C ARG A 93 -2.61 3.32 6.15
N LEU A 94 -3.40 2.85 5.19
CA LEU A 94 -4.19 1.62 5.34
C LEU A 94 -3.28 0.41 5.54
N MET A 95 -2.16 0.36 4.82
CA MET A 95 -1.18 -0.70 4.96
C MET A 95 -0.53 -0.75 6.33
N LEU A 96 -0.13 0.40 6.89
CA LEU A 96 0.38 0.46 8.27
C LEU A 96 -0.65 -0.07 9.27
N SER A 97 -1.94 0.21 9.06
CA SER A 97 -3.00 -0.34 9.91
C SER A 97 -3.18 -1.86 9.74
N ILE A 98 -2.94 -2.40 8.54
CA ILE A 98 -2.95 -3.85 8.31
C ILE A 98 -1.73 -4.49 8.98
N GLU A 99 -0.53 -3.93 8.83
CA GLU A 99 0.70 -4.39 9.50
C GLU A 99 0.51 -4.44 11.02
N GLU A 100 -0.08 -3.40 11.63
CA GLU A 100 -0.35 -3.35 13.08
C GLU A 100 -1.33 -4.44 13.53
N LYS A 101 -2.38 -4.71 12.75
CA LYS A 101 -3.33 -5.80 13.03
C LYS A 101 -2.67 -7.17 12.91
N LEU A 102 -1.83 -7.38 11.89
CA LEU A 102 -1.10 -8.63 11.71
C LEU A 102 -0.07 -8.85 12.84
N ASP A 103 0.61 -7.80 13.29
CA ASP A 103 1.54 -7.86 14.43
C ASP A 103 0.82 -8.19 15.75
N THR A 104 -0.40 -7.66 15.94
CA THR A 104 -1.25 -7.99 17.09
C THR A 104 -1.62 -9.47 17.08
N LEU A 105 -2.06 -10.01 15.94
CA LEU A 105 -2.39 -11.43 15.79
C LEU A 105 -1.18 -12.34 16.05
N ASN A 106 0.02 -11.89 15.70
CA ASN A 106 1.25 -12.64 15.95
C ASN A 106 1.69 -12.61 17.44
N LYS A 107 1.29 -11.58 18.19
CA LYS A 107 1.61 -11.41 19.62
C LYS A 107 0.61 -12.08 20.57
N GLU A 108 -0.65 -12.24 20.14
CA GLU A 108 -1.68 -12.94 20.94
C GLU A 108 -1.42 -14.46 21.11
N GLU A 109 -0.41 -15.01 20.43
CA GLU A 109 0.01 -16.42 20.55
C GLU A 109 1.25 -16.66 21.45
N VAL A 110 1.69 -15.68 22.25
CA VAL A 110 2.75 -15.84 23.27
C VAL A 110 2.17 -15.91 24.68
#